data_AF-A0A2J4YFI6-F1
#
_entry.id   AF-A0A2J4YFI6-F1
#
_cell.length_a   1.000
_cell.length_b   1.000
_cell.length_c   1.000
_cell.angle_alpha   90.00
_cell.angle_beta   90.00
_cell.angle_gamma   90.00
#
_symmetry.space_group_name_H-M   'P 1'
#
loop_
_entity.id
_entity.type
_entity.pdbx_description
1 polymer ?
#
loop_
_entity_poly.entity_id
_entity_poly.type
_entity_poly.pdbx_seq_one_letter_code
_entity_poly.pdbx_strand_id
1 'polypeptide(L)' 'MKKIWLALAGMILAFSASAAQITDGKQYITLDKPVAGEPQVLEFFSFYCPHCYQFE' A
#
# COMPACT_ATOMS: atom_id res chain seq x y z
N MET A 1 -29.88 10.43 -26.55
CA MET A 1 -30.05 9.62 -25.32
C MET A 1 -28.88 8.68 -25.05
N LYS A 2 -28.56 7.68 -25.91
CA LYS A 2 -27.50 6.68 -25.64
C LYS A 2 -26.10 7.25 -25.37
N LYS A 3 -25.71 8.32 -26.09
CA LYS A 3 -24.41 9.00 -25.91
C LYS A 3 -24.27 9.71 -24.56
N ILE A 4 -25.38 10.23 -24.02
CA ILE A 4 -25.42 10.93 -22.73
C ILE A 4 -25.27 9.93 -21.58
N TRP A 5 -25.95 8.78 -21.68
CA TRP A 5 -25.78 7.67 -20.73
C TRP A 5 -24.35 7.14 -20.70
N LEU A 6 -23.72 7.03 -21.88
CA LEU A 6 -22.32 6.62 -22.00
C LEU A 6 -21.37 7.63 -21.34
N ALA A 7 -21.61 8.93 -21.54
CA ALA A 7 -20.84 9.99 -20.88
C ALA A 7 -21.03 10.00 -19.35
N LEU A 8 -22.26 9.80 -18.87
CA LEU A 8 -22.56 9.74 -17.43
C LEU A 8 -21.88 8.54 -16.76
N ALA A 9 -21.92 7.37 -17.39
CA ALA A 9 -21.23 6.18 -16.88
C ALA A 9 -19.70 6.38 -16.84
N GLY A 10 -19.13 7.01 -17.87
CA GLY A 10 -17.71 7.37 -17.88
C GLY A 10 -17.33 8.33 -16.75
N MET A 11 -18.20 9.29 -16.43
CA MET A 11 -17.99 10.22 -15.32
C MET A 11 -18.00 9.50 -13.97
N ILE A 12 -18.92 8.57 -13.74
CA ILE A 12 -18.99 7.80 -12.48
C ILE A 12 -17.74 6.94 -12.27
N LEU A 13 -17.26 6.28 -13.32
CA LEU A 13 -16.06 5.44 -13.27
C LEU A 13 -14.77 6.25 -13.02
N ALA A 14 -14.73 7.52 -13.44
CA ALA A 14 -13.58 8.38 -13.18
C ALA A 14 -13.38 8.71 -11.68
N PHE A 15 -14.45 8.64 -10.87
CA PHE A 15 -14.41 8.94 -9.43
C PHE A 15 -14.53 7.71 -8.53
N SER A 16 -14.52 6.48 -9.08
CA SER A 16 -14.69 5.26 -8.28
C SER A 16 -13.41 4.74 -7.62
N ALA A 17 -12.28 5.44 -7.75
CA ALA A 17 -11.05 5.07 -7.06
C ALA A 17 -11.17 5.38 -5.57
N SER A 18 -11.05 4.36 -4.72
CA SER A 18 -10.95 4.51 -3.27
C SER A 18 -9.56 4.05 -2.80
N ALA A 19 -8.93 4.84 -1.94
CA ALA A 19 -7.66 4.48 -1.34
C ALA A 19 -7.90 3.57 -0.13
N ALA A 20 -7.19 2.44 -0.08
CA ALA A 20 -7.20 1.57 1.09
C ALA A 20 -6.63 2.32 2.30
N GLN A 21 -7.31 2.22 3.44
CA GLN A 21 -6.85 2.81 4.70
C GLN A 21 -5.90 1.84 5.39
N ILE A 22 -4.70 2.32 5.75
CA ILE A 22 -3.69 1.57 6.48
C ILE A 22 -3.71 2.05 7.94
N THR A 23 -3.91 1.13 8.88
CA THR A 23 -4.07 1.47 10.30
C THR A 23 -3.11 0.67 11.17
N ASP A 24 -2.62 1.31 12.24
CA ASP A 24 -1.79 0.67 13.27
C ASP A 24 -2.53 -0.53 13.89
N GLY A 25 -1.79 -1.58 14.23
CA GLY A 25 -2.29 -2.84 14.76
C GLY A 25 -2.92 -3.77 13.72
N LYS A 26 -3.02 -3.36 12.45
CA LYS A 26 -3.53 -4.21 11.36
C LYS A 26 -2.49 -4.46 10.28
N GLN A 27 -2.01 -3.39 9.63
CA GLN A 27 -1.05 -3.51 8.51
C GLN A 27 0.36 -3.11 8.91
N TYR A 28 0.51 -2.35 9.99
CA TYR A 28 1.79 -2.02 10.60
C TYR A 28 1.64 -1.95 12.12
N ILE A 29 2.77 -1.90 12.80
CA ILE A 29 2.85 -1.53 14.22
C ILE A 29 3.79 -0.33 14.36
N THR A 30 3.47 0.58 15.28
CA THR A 30 4.43 1.61 15.68
C THR A 30 5.47 0.98 16.62
N LEU A 31 6.76 1.20 16.35
CA LEU A 31 7.82 0.74 17.24
C LEU A 31 7.85 1.57 18.52
N ASP A 32 7.96 0.90 19.67
CA ASP A 32 8.07 1.58 20.98
C ASP A 32 9.31 2.47 21.10
N LYS A 33 10.35 2.17 20.29
CA LYS A 33 11.64 2.86 20.30
C LYS A 33 11.99 3.35 18.88
N PRO A 34 11.65 4.58 18.51
CA PRO A 34 12.04 5.16 17.22
C PRO A 34 13.55 5.45 17.17
N VAL A 35 14.18 5.36 15.99
CA VAL A 35 15.63 5.58 15.82
C VAL A 35 15.90 6.80 14.93
N ALA A 36 16.41 7.87 15.53
CA ALA A 36 16.71 9.09 14.76
C ALA A 36 17.73 8.82 13.63
N GLY A 37 17.45 9.33 12.43
CA GLY A 37 18.36 9.24 11.28
C GLY A 37 18.35 7.88 10.57
N GLU A 38 17.37 7.02 10.85
CA GLU A 38 17.14 5.77 10.13
C GLU A 38 16.74 6.00 8.65
N PRO A 39 17.02 5.05 7.75
CA PRO A 39 16.48 5.06 6.40
C PRO A 39 14.95 5.02 6.41
N GLN A 40 14.30 5.62 5.41
CA GLN A 40 12.83 5.61 5.28
C GLN A 40 12.25 4.19 5.15
N VAL A 41 13.00 3.29 4.52
CA VAL A 41 12.67 1.86 4.41
C VAL A 41 13.95 1.08 4.64
N LEU A 42 13.89 0.14 5.59
CA LEU A 42 14.99 -0.76 5.92
C LEU A 42 14.47 -2.19 5.93
N GLU A 43 15.12 -3.06 5.17
CA GLU A 43 14.79 -4.48 5.11
C GLU A 43 15.80 -5.30 5.92
N PHE A 44 15.28 -6.14 6.81
CA PHE A 44 16.09 -7.06 7.59
C PHE A 44 16.03 -8.44 6.94
N PHE A 45 17.17 -8.91 6.42
CA PHE A 45 17.28 -10.23 5.80
C PHE A 45 18.51 -10.99 6.27
N SER A 46 18.58 -12.27 5.89
CA SER A 46 19.76 -13.11 6.09
C SER A 46 19.95 -14.03 4.89
N PHE A 47 21.20 -14.27 4.49
CA PHE A 47 21.51 -15.25 3.44
C PHE A 47 21.09 -16.68 3.79
N TYR A 48 20.87 -16.99 5.07
CA TYR A 48 20.40 -18.29 5.53
C TYR A 48 18.87 -18.38 5.66
N CYS A 49 18.14 -17.31 5.35
CA CYS A 49 16.69 -17.26 5.42
C CYS A 49 16.08 -17.62 4.05
N PRO A 50 15.51 -18.84 3.87
CA PRO A 50 14.93 -19.24 2.59
C PRO A 50 13.72 -18.40 2.18
N HIS A 51 12.94 -17.87 3.14
CA HIS A 51 11.84 -16.95 2.84
C HIS A 51 12.33 -15.62 2.28
N CYS A 52 13.46 -15.12 2.79
CA CYS A 52 14.09 -13.91 2.30
C CYS A 52 14.62 -14.12 0.88
N TYR A 53 15.21 -15.29 0.59
CA TYR A 53 15.61 -15.66 -0.77
C TYR A 53 14.44 -15.75 -1.77
N GLN A 54 13.24 -16.08 -1.33
CA GLN A 54 12.05 -16.14 -2.19
C GLN A 54 11.39 -14.77 -2.41
N PHE A 55 11.68 -13.80 -1.54
CA PHE A 55 11.11 -12.47 -1.61
C PHE A 55 11.86 -11.57 -2.62
N GLU A 56 13.15 -11.84 -2.79
CA GLU A 56 14.05 -11.25 -3.80
C GLU A 56 13.91 -11.93 -5.18
#